data_AF-A0A358QZQ5-F1
#
_entry.id   AF-A0A358QZQ5-F1
#
_cell.length_a   1.000
_cell.length_b   1.000
_cell.length_c   1.000
_cell.angle_alpha   90.00
_cell.angle_beta   90.00
_cell.angle_gamma   90.00
#
_symmetry.space_group_name_H-M   'P 1'
#
loop_
_entity.id
_entity.type
_entity.pdbx_description
1 polymer ?
#
loop_
_entity_poly.entity_id
_entity_poly.type
_entity_poly.pdbx_seq_one_letter_code
_entity_poly.pdbx_strand_id
1 'polypeptide(L)' 'MKVIITEHARKRLKDMRQERITIQDINSAAGGIPGKVPTATRFRGFFAKSGRMFDIVAKDIPGGRLVITIIGK' A
#
# COMPACT_ATOMS: atom_id res chain seq x y z
N MET A 1 7.22 8.50 9.25
CA MET A 1 6.46 7.32 9.71
C MET A 1 6.98 6.08 8.99
N LYS A 2 7.29 4.98 9.70
CA LYS A 2 7.76 3.75 9.07
C LYS A 2 6.58 3.03 8.37
N VAL A 3 6.77 2.63 7.12
CA VAL A 3 5.82 1.78 6.38
C VAL A 3 6.32 0.35 6.43
N ILE A 4 5.43 -0.59 6.74
CA ILE A 4 5.72 -2.01 6.88
C ILE A 4 4.88 -2.74 5.85
N ILE A 5 5.51 -3.30 4.82
CA ILE A 5 4.80 -4.07 3.79
C ILE A 5 4.80 -5.54 4.21
N THR A 6 3.61 -6.12 4.36
CA THR A 6 3.48 -7.54 4.72
C THR A 6 4.03 -8.46 3.63
N GLU A 7 4.41 -9.68 3.99
CA GLU A 7 4.77 -10.71 3.01
C GLU A 7 3.60 -11.03 2.05
N HIS A 8 2.35 -10.97 2.53
CA HIS A 8 1.18 -11.07 1.67
C HIS A 8 1.18 -9.97 0.60
N ALA A 9 1.32 -8.71 1.02
CA ALA A 9 1.40 -7.57 0.11
C ALA A 9 2.57 -7.67 -0.89
N ARG A 10 3.74 -8.15 -0.44
CA ARG A 10 4.90 -8.40 -1.32
C ARG A 10 4.63 -9.47 -2.38
N LYS A 11 3.98 -10.58 -2.00
CA LYS A 11 3.61 -11.63 -2.96
C LYS A 11 2.66 -11.11 -4.04
N ARG A 12 1.71 -10.25 -3.67
CA ARG A 12 0.75 -9.63 -4.61
C ARG A 12 1.42 -8.79 -5.69
N LEU A 13 2.61 -8.23 -5.47
CA LEU A 13 3.35 -7.47 -6.50
C LEU A 13 3.85 -8.32 -7.66
N LYS A 14 3.86 -9.65 -7.51
CA LYS A 14 4.20 -10.59 -8.59
C LYS A 14 3.00 -10.89 -9.50
N ASP A 15 1.79 -10.56 -9.07
CA ASP A 15 0.58 -10.79 -9.84
C ASP A 15 0.48 -9.75 -10.98
N MET A 16 0.07 -10.19 -12.18
CA MET A 16 -0.08 -9.32 -13.37
C MET A 16 -0.97 -8.09 -13.11
N ARG A 17 -1.99 -8.23 -12.25
CA ARG A 17 -2.91 -7.16 -11.91
C ARG A 17 -2.22 -6.02 -11.12
N GLN A 18 -1.01 -6.25 -10.60
CA GLN A 18 -0.24 -5.33 -9.77
C GLN A 18 1.08 -4.95 -10.45
N GLU A 19 1.28 -5.42 -11.67
CA GLU A 19 2.44 -5.11 -12.48
C GLU A 19 2.63 -3.58 -12.55
N ARG A 20 3.89 -3.15 -12.47
CA ARG A 20 4.30 -1.73 -12.49
C ARG A 20 3.89 -0.92 -11.25
N ILE A 21 3.48 -1.58 -10.17
CA ILE A 21 3.42 -0.98 -8.82
C ILE A 21 4.69 -1.38 -8.07
N THR A 22 5.44 -0.40 -7.60
CA THR A 22 6.70 -0.62 -6.89
C THR A 22 6.53 -0.48 -5.38
N ILE A 23 7.53 -0.97 -4.62
CA ILE A 23 7.62 -0.72 -3.18
C ILE A 23 7.69 0.79 -2.88
N GLN A 24 8.33 1.58 -3.73
CA GLN A 24 8.42 3.03 -3.58
C GLN A 24 7.05 3.70 -3.71
N ASP A 25 6.21 3.23 -4.63
CA ASP A 25 4.83 3.71 -4.81
C ASP A 25 3.99 3.41 -3.56
N ILE A 26 4.12 2.20 -3.00
CA ILE A 26 3.43 1.79 -1.77
C ILE A 26 3.89 2.64 -0.58
N ASN A 27 5.19 2.87 -0.43
CA ASN A 27 5.75 3.69 0.64
C ASN A 27 5.23 5.12 0.56
N SER A 28 5.17 5.70 -0.64
CA SER A 28 4.66 7.05 -0.87
C SER A 28 3.17 7.13 -0.56
N ALA A 29 2.37 6.18 -1.04
CA ALA A 29 0.93 6.11 -0.78
C ALA A 29 0.62 5.95 0.70
N ALA A 30 1.23 4.97 1.37
CA ALA A 30 1.00 4.70 2.78
C ALA A 30 1.52 5.83 3.69
N GLY A 31 2.68 6.39 3.36
CA GLY A 31 3.30 7.50 4.09
C GLY A 31 2.52 8.81 3.96
N GLY A 32 1.82 9.02 2.84
CA GLY A 32 1.00 10.21 2.59
C GLY A 32 -0.40 10.20 3.23
N ILE A 33 -0.89 9.05 3.72
CA ILE A 33 -2.18 9.00 4.43
C ILE A 33 -2.04 9.77 5.77
N PRO A 34 -2.82 10.84 5.99
CA PRO A 34 -2.74 11.60 7.24
C PRO A 34 -3.42 10.86 8.39
N GLY A 35 -3.07 11.25 9.61
CA GLY A 35 -3.70 10.74 10.83
C GLY A 35 -3.38 9.27 11.14
N LYS A 36 -4.06 8.76 12.17
CA LYS A 36 -3.95 7.37 12.63
C LYS A 36 -5.01 6.50 11.94
N VAL A 37 -4.62 5.31 11.51
CA VAL A 37 -5.49 4.31 10.87
C VAL A 37 -5.68 3.14 11.84
N PRO A 38 -6.65 3.21 12.78
CA PRO A 38 -6.77 2.23 13.87
C PRO A 38 -7.25 0.84 13.41
N THR A 39 -7.97 0.79 12.30
CA THR A 39 -8.57 -0.42 11.73
C THR A 39 -8.07 -0.63 10.30
N ALA A 40 -8.10 -1.88 9.82
CA ALA A 40 -7.74 -2.20 8.44
C ALA A 40 -8.66 -1.47 7.47
N THR A 41 -8.14 -0.43 6.82
CA THR A 41 -8.92 0.51 6.00
C THR A 41 -8.39 0.50 4.57
N ARG A 42 -9.32 0.43 3.60
CA ARG A 42 -8.99 0.52 2.17
C ARG A 42 -8.96 1.98 1.74
N PHE A 43 -7.79 2.42 1.31
CA PHE A 43 -7.59 3.73 0.68
C PHE A 43 -7.50 3.52 -0.83
N ARG A 44 -8.24 4.34 -1.58
CA ARG A 44 -8.47 4.13 -3.01
C ARG A 44 -7.83 5.23 -3.85
N GLY A 45 -7.47 4.88 -5.09
CA GLY A 45 -7.14 5.87 -6.12
C GLY A 45 -5.73 6.44 -6.02
N PHE A 46 -4.76 5.67 -5.53
CA PHE A 46 -3.35 6.03 -5.65
C PHE A 46 -2.86 5.78 -7.07
N PHE A 47 -1.85 6.53 -7.47
CA PHE A 47 -1.16 6.37 -8.74
C PHE A 47 0.29 5.96 -8.49
N ALA A 48 0.72 4.90 -9.15
CA ALA A 48 2.12 4.53 -9.22
C ALA A 48 2.85 5.49 -10.16
N LYS A 49 4.17 5.57 -10.07
CA LYS A 49 5.00 6.35 -11.02
C LYS A 49 4.76 5.96 -12.48
N SER A 50 4.34 4.72 -12.73
CA SER A 50 3.96 4.21 -14.05
C SER A 50 2.62 4.77 -14.58
N GLY A 51 1.88 5.53 -13.79
CA GLY A 51 0.50 5.96 -14.08
C GLY A 51 -0.55 4.92 -13.71
N ARG A 52 -0.15 3.73 -13.25
CA ARG A 52 -1.10 2.69 -12.86
C ARG A 52 -1.85 3.07 -11.59
N MET A 53 -3.17 2.99 -11.63
CA MET A 53 -4.01 3.21 -10.46
C MET A 53 -4.04 1.96 -9.58
N PHE A 54 -3.96 2.16 -8.27
CA PHE A 54 -4.08 1.09 -7.28
C PHE A 54 -4.72 1.58 -5.97
N ASP A 55 -5.17 0.62 -5.18
CA ASP A 55 -5.65 0.83 -3.83
C ASP A 55 -4.73 0.07 -2.84
N ILE A 56 -4.69 0.53 -1.59
CA ILE A 56 -4.01 -0.18 -0.49
C ILE A 56 -4.97 -0.42 0.66
N VAL A 57 -4.77 -1.52 1.37
CA VAL A 57 -5.37 -1.73 2.69
C VAL A 57 -4.29 -1.56 3.73
N ALA A 58 -4.48 -0.62 4.66
CA ALA A 58 -3.49 -0.29 5.67
C ALA A 58 -4.10 -0.23 7.07
N LYS A 59 -3.26 -0.48 8.09
CA LYS A 59 -3.57 -0.33 9.52
C LYS A 59 -2.31 0.11 10.26
N ASP A 60 -2.46 1.02 11.21
CA ASP A 60 -1.37 1.41 12.10
C ASP A 60 -1.23 0.40 13.25
N ILE A 61 0.02 0.00 13.49
CA ILE A 61 0.45 -0.91 14.56
C ILE A 61 1.58 -0.26 15.36
N PRO A 62 1.93 -0.76 16.55
CA PRO A 62 3.19 -0.41 17.18
C PRO A 62 4.35 -0.62 16.19
N GLY A 63 5.09 0.45 15.89
CA GLY A 63 6.22 0.43 14.97
C GLY A 63 5.95 0.97 13.56
N GLY A 64 4.70 1.25 13.16
CA GLY A 64 4.41 1.93 11.89
C GLY A 64 3.07 1.59 11.23
N ARG A 65 2.96 1.95 9.95
CA ARG A 65 1.80 1.66 9.11
C ARG A 65 1.99 0.35 8.36
N LEU A 66 1.21 -0.66 8.72
CA LEU A 66 1.21 -1.97 8.08
C LEU A 66 0.37 -1.92 6.80
N VAL A 67 0.97 -2.20 5.65
CA VAL A 67 0.28 -2.41 4.37
C VAL A 67 -0.05 -3.89 4.25
N ILE A 68 -1.34 -4.19 4.36
CA ILE A 68 -1.88 -5.55 4.40
C ILE A 68 -1.98 -6.13 2.99
N THR A 69 -2.51 -5.37 2.01
CA THR A 69 -2.59 -5.82 0.61
C THR A 69 -2.61 -4.65 -0.36
N ILE A 70 -2.31 -4.94 -1.64
CA ILE A 70 -2.36 -4.02 -2.78
C ILE A 70 -3.36 -4.56 -3.80
N ILE A 71 -4.20 -3.66 -4.31
CA ILE A 71 -5.22 -3.98 -5.29
C ILE A 71 -4.99 -3.09 -6.50
N GLY A 72 -4.31 -3.62 -7.52
CA GLY A 72 -4.20 -2.93 -8.80
C GLY A 72 -5.53 -2.92 -9.54
N LYS A 73 -5.74 -1.87 -10.33
CA LYS A 73 -6.85 -1.77 -11.29
C LYS A 73 -6.37 -2.09 -12.69
#